data_AF-A0A2S1YTU7-F1
#
_entry.id   AF-A0A2S1YTU7-F1
#
_cell.length_a   1.000
_cell.length_b   1.000
_cell.length_c   1.000
_cell.angle_alpha   90.00
_cell.angle_beta   90.00
_cell.angle_gamma   90.00
#
_symmetry.space_group_name_H-M   'P 1'
#
loop_
_entity.id
_entity.type
_entity.pdbx_description
1 polymer ?
#
loop_
_entity_poly.entity_id
_entity_poly.type
_entity_poly.pdbx_seq_one_letter_code
_entity_poly.pdbx_strand_id
1 'polypeptide(L)'
;MNHEEIKRYFENNPPPKEVRLTEWANITDTQVFLRSCYSTIRNFNGPIDRCPAWWHLRDLYLLIKRTAAPQTIPAGQTLADEETISEEDTMEEEINT
;
A
#
# COMPACT_ATOMS: atom_id res chain seq x y z
N MET A 1 12.06 -8.02 -6.20
CA MET A 1 10.84 -7.55 -6.87
C MET A 1 11.07 -6.11 -7.22
N ASN A 2 11.31 -5.81 -8.50
CA ASN A 2 11.75 -4.50 -8.95
C ASN A 2 10.61 -3.72 -9.64
N HIS A 3 10.68 -2.39 -9.66
CA HIS A 3 9.66 -1.55 -10.29
C HIS A 3 9.55 -1.75 -11.80
N GLU A 4 10.66 -2.12 -12.45
CA GLU A 4 10.68 -2.45 -13.88
C GLU A 4 9.96 -3.76 -14.19
N GLU A 5 10.08 -4.77 -13.32
CA GLU A 5 9.36 -6.04 -13.48
C GLU A 5 7.85 -5.83 -13.38
N ILE A 6 7.43 -5.04 -12.39
CA ILE A 6 6.02 -4.68 -12.19
C ILE A 6 5.50 -3.88 -13.40
N LYS A 7 6.30 -2.96 -13.94
CA LYS A 7 5.97 -2.21 -15.16
C LYS A 7 5.73 -3.14 -16.34
N ARG A 8 6.65 -4.07 -16.57
CA ARG A 8 6.55 -5.05 -17.66
C ARG A 8 5.36 -6.00 -17.49
N TYR A 9 4.98 -6.33 -16.26
CA TYR A 9 3.79 -7.12 -15.99
C TYR A 9 2.52 -6.37 -16.38
N PHE A 10 2.37 -5.11 -15.98
CA PHE A 10 1.20 -4.28 -16.33
C PHE A 10 1.15 -3.89 -17.81
N GLU A 11 2.29 -3.81 -18.49
CA GLU A 11 2.34 -3.62 -19.96
C GLU A 11 1.80 -4.85 -20.71
N ASN A 12 2.11 -6.06 -20.23
CA ASN A 12 1.64 -7.30 -20.86
C ASN A 12 0.22 -7.71 -20.41
N ASN A 13 -0.16 -7.36 -19.18
CA ASN A 13 -1.46 -7.64 -18.59
C ASN A 13 -2.05 -6.32 -18.10
N PRO A 14 -2.71 -5.55 -18.98
CA PRO A 14 -3.26 -4.26 -18.60
C PRO A 14 -4.28 -4.44 -17.47
N PRO A 15 -4.08 -3.76 -16.32
CA PRO A 15 -5.01 -3.89 -15.21
C PRO A 15 -6.36 -3.25 -15.57
N PRO A 16 -7.44 -3.62 -14.88
CA PRO A 16 -8.76 -3.00 -15.04
C PRO A 16 -8.66 -1.48 -14.86
N LYS A 17 -9.55 -0.74 -15.54
CA LYS A 17 -9.59 0.72 -15.46
C LYS A 17 -9.81 1.19 -14.02
N GLU A 18 -10.72 0.53 -13.31
CA GLU A 18 -11.02 0.79 -11.91
C GLU A 18 -10.60 -0.39 -11.05
N VAL A 19 -9.86 -0.13 -9.97
CA VAL A 19 -9.40 -1.15 -9.04
C VAL A 19 -9.69 -0.69 -7.62
N ARG A 20 -10.55 -1.44 -6.93
CA ARG A 20 -10.84 -1.23 -5.52
C ARG A 20 -9.73 -1.88 -4.68
N LEU A 21 -8.93 -1.06 -4.01
CA LEU A 21 -7.85 -1.52 -3.12
C LEU A 21 -8.43 -1.96 -1.77
N THR A 22 -9.28 -1.12 -1.16
CA THR A 22 -9.99 -1.39 0.09
C THR A 22 -11.42 -0.86 0.02
N GLU A 23 -12.21 -1.02 1.08
CA GLU A 23 -13.59 -0.51 1.12
C GLU A 23 -13.66 1.03 1.00
N TRP A 24 -12.62 1.72 1.45
CA TRP A 24 -12.47 3.18 1.45
C TRP A 24 -11.51 3.72 0.39
N ALA A 25 -10.67 2.88 -0.24
CA ALA A 25 -9.73 3.29 -1.28
C ALA A 25 -10.07 2.66 -2.63
N ASN A 26 -10.42 3.51 -3.60
CA ASN A 26 -10.69 3.12 -4.97
C ASN A 26 -9.78 3.87 -5.94
N ILE A 27 -9.14 3.12 -6.84
CA ILE A 27 -8.45 3.68 -7.99
C ILE A 27 -9.46 3.78 -9.13
N THR A 28 -9.78 5.00 -9.56
CA THR A 28 -10.70 5.26 -10.67
C THR A 28 -10.05 5.16 -12.04
N ASP A 29 -8.73 5.38 -12.11
CA ASP A 29 -7.96 5.18 -13.33
C ASP A 29 -6.57 4.61 -13.01
N THR A 30 -6.44 3.29 -13.19
CA THR A 30 -5.21 2.56 -12.90
C THR A 30 -4.05 3.02 -13.79
N GLN A 31 -4.30 3.47 -15.02
CA GLN A 31 -3.25 3.94 -15.92
C GLN A 31 -2.66 5.27 -15.42
N VAL A 32 -3.51 6.20 -14.98
CA VAL A 32 -3.08 7.48 -14.40
C VAL A 32 -2.30 7.23 -13.11
N PHE A 33 -2.81 6.35 -12.25
CA PHE A 33 -2.12 5.95 -11.02
C PHE A 33 -0.73 5.38 -11.30
N LEU A 34 -0.61 4.41 -12.22
CA LEU A 34 0.68 3.83 -12.59
C LEU A 34 1.65 4.88 -13.14
N ARG A 35 1.20 5.78 -14.02
CA ARG A 35 2.03 6.88 -14.53
C ARG A 35 2.53 7.80 -13.42
N SER A 36 1.67 8.14 -12.46
CA SER A 36 2.03 8.96 -11.30
C SER A 36 3.07 8.24 -10.42
N CYS A 37 2.87 6.96 -10.12
CA CYS A 37 3.82 6.15 -9.35
C CYS A 37 5.19 6.08 -10.04
N TYR A 38 5.24 5.70 -11.32
CA TYR A 38 6.51 5.60 -12.05
C TYR A 38 7.23 6.95 -12.18
N SER A 39 6.47 8.04 -12.39
CA SER A 39 7.06 9.38 -12.45
C SER A 39 7.64 9.78 -11.11
N THR A 40 6.94 9.52 -10.01
CA THR A 40 7.43 9.81 -8.65
C THR A 40 8.67 8.99 -8.31
N ILE A 41 8.66 7.68 -8.59
CA ILE A 41 9.81 6.79 -8.35
C ILE A 41 11.03 7.26 -9.14
N ARG A 42 10.85 7.67 -10.40
CA ARG A 42 11.96 8.14 -11.26
C ARG A 42 12.59 9.44 -10.77
N ASN A 43 11.81 10.32 -10.15
CA ASN A 43 12.29 11.61 -9.64
C ASN A 43 12.73 11.54 -8.16
N PHE A 44 12.53 10.40 -7.49
CA PHE A 44 12.87 10.22 -6.09
C PHE A 44 14.38 10.01 -5.92
N ASN A 45 15.04 10.94 -5.22
CA ASN A 45 16.47 10.88 -4.92
C ASN A 45 16.71 10.22 -3.56
N GLY A 46 16.50 8.91 -3.47
CA GLY A 46 16.67 8.15 -2.23
C GLY A 46 16.51 6.65 -2.41
N PRO A 47 16.67 5.85 -1.33
CA PRO A 47 16.47 4.41 -1.37
C PRO A 47 15.01 4.10 -1.71
N ILE A 48 14.79 3.29 -2.75
CA ILE A 48 13.45 2.97 -3.26
C ILE A 48 12.53 2.34 -2.21
N ASP A 49 13.11 1.64 -1.22
CA ASP A 49 12.40 1.03 -0.10
C ASP A 49 11.65 2.04 0.78
N ARG A 50 12.03 3.33 0.75
CA ARG A 50 11.36 4.42 1.48
C ARG A 50 10.44 5.26 0.60
N CYS A 51 10.32 4.93 -0.70
CA CYS A 51 9.50 5.70 -1.61
C CYS A 51 8.01 5.30 -1.44
N PRO A 52 7.11 6.21 -1.03
CA PRO A 52 5.69 5.85 -0.85
C PRO A 52 5.04 5.41 -2.16
N ALA A 53 5.45 6.00 -3.29
CA ALA A 53 4.98 5.58 -4.61
C ALA A 53 5.36 4.12 -4.94
N TRP A 54 6.50 3.64 -4.42
CA TRP A 54 6.91 2.25 -4.57
C TRP A 54 6.04 1.30 -3.75
N TRP A 55 5.70 1.66 -2.50
CA TRP A 55 4.79 0.87 -1.66
C TRP A 55 3.42 0.71 -2.31
N HIS A 56 2.85 1.81 -2.79
CA HIS A 56 1.57 1.80 -3.49
C HIS A 56 1.60 0.96 -4.78
N LEU A 57 2.70 1.00 -5.53
CA LEU A 57 2.88 0.19 -6.73
C LEU A 57 2.97 -1.31 -6.40
N ARG A 58 3.70 -1.66 -5.34
CA ARG A 58 3.85 -3.04 -4.87
C ARG A 58 2.52 -3.60 -4.37
N ASP A 59 1.75 -2.80 -3.63
CA ASP A 59 0.46 -3.22 -3.09
C ASP A 59 -0.55 -3.52 -4.20
N LEU A 60 -0.67 -2.61 -5.18
CA LEU A 60 -1.50 -2.84 -6.37
C LEU A 60 -1.09 -4.14 -7.10
N TYR A 61 0.20 -4.37 -7.29
CA TYR A 61 0.67 -5.59 -7.94
C TYR A 61 0.30 -6.85 -7.16
N LEU A 62 0.46 -6.83 -5.83
CA LEU A 62 0.08 -7.97 -4.98
C LEU A 62 -1.41 -8.24 -5.05
N LEU A 63 -2.23 -7.20 -5.07
CA LEU A 63 -3.68 -7.30 -5.24
C LEU A 63 -4.04 -7.92 -6.59
N ILE A 64 -3.50 -7.39 -7.69
CA ILE A 64 -3.77 -7.90 -9.04
C ILE A 64 -3.31 -9.36 -9.20
N LYS A 65 -2.13 -9.70 -8.68
CA LYS A 65 -1.60 -11.06 -8.73
C LYS A 65 -2.46 -12.03 -7.90
N ARG A 66 -3.00 -11.57 -6.76
CA ARG A 66 -3.98 -12.35 -5.98
C ARG A 66 -5.31 -12.51 -6.70
N THR A 67 -5.84 -11.46 -7.33
CA THR A 67 -7.10 -11.54 -8.06
C THR A 67 -7.01 -12.33 -9.36
N ALA A 68 -5.83 -12.41 -9.99
CA ALA A 68 -5.58 -13.23 -11.17
C ALA A 68 -5.51 -14.74 -10.86
N ALA A 69 -5.27 -15.10 -9.59
CA ALA A 69 -5.45 -16.47 -9.12
C ALA A 69 -6.92 -16.62 -8.65
N PRO A 70 -7.72 -17.51 -9.24
CA PRO A 70 -9.06 -17.77 -8.71
C PRO A 70 -8.88 -18.52 -7.39
N GLN A 71 -8.97 -17.85 -6.24
CA GLN A 71 -9.50 -18.35 -4.95
C GLN A 71 -9.46 -17.26 -3.84
N THR A 72 -10.67 -16.90 -3.36
CA THR A 72 -11.08 -16.54 -1.98
C THR A 72 -10.21 -15.58 -1.15
N ILE A 73 -10.62 -14.31 -1.06
CA ILE A 73 -10.15 -13.33 -0.06
C ILE A 73 -11.21 -13.22 1.05
N PRO A 74 -10.91 -13.43 2.34
CA PRO A 74 -11.53 -12.65 3.39
C PRO A 74 -10.77 -11.32 3.48
N ALA A 75 -11.51 -10.23 3.30
CA ALA A 75 -11.02 -8.86 3.37
C ALA A 75 -10.46 -8.56 4.78
N GLY A 76 -9.30 -7.91 4.84
CA GLY A 76 -8.74 -7.40 6.10
C GLY A 76 -7.26 -7.73 6.30
N GLN A 77 -6.39 -6.92 5.72
CA GLN A 77 -5.04 -6.70 6.27
C GLN A 77 -4.55 -5.32 5.81
N THR A 78 -4.99 -4.31 6.55
CA THR A 78 -4.47 -2.94 6.54
C THR A 78 -3.13 -2.95 7.28
N LEU A 79 -2.07 -2.49 6.64
CA LEU A 79 -0.78 -2.18 7.26
C LEU A 79 -0.53 -0.68 7.08
N ALA A 80 -0.08 -0.05 8.18
CA ALA A 80 0.19 1.38 8.41
C ALA A 80 -1.10 2.20 8.62
N ASP A 81 -1.27 3.00 9.68
CA ASP A 81 -0.31 3.71 10.53
C ASP A 81 -1.10 4.24 11.75
N GLU A 82 -0.54 4.27 12.97
CA GLU A 82 -0.58 5.50 13.80
C GLU A 82 0.38 5.41 15.01
N GLU A 83 1.27 6.39 15.04
CA GLU A 83 2.12 6.85 16.14
C GLU A 83 1.27 7.55 17.21
N THR A 84 1.85 7.80 18.40
CA THR A 84 1.30 8.51 19.59
C THR A 84 0.70 7.57 20.65
N ILE A 85 1.02 7.63 21.95
CA ILE A 85 1.57 8.71 22.76
C ILE A 85 2.34 8.12 23.94
N SER A 86 3.33 8.87 24.44
CA SER A 86 4.03 8.63 25.69
C SER A 86 3.13 9.08 26.84
N GLU A 87 2.81 8.21 27.79
CA GLU A 87 2.28 8.59 29.11
C GLU A 87 2.77 7.57 30.16
N GLU A 88 3.87 7.95 30.83
CA GLU A 88 4.11 7.59 32.23
C GLU A 88 3.02 8.23 33.08
N ASP A 89 2.17 7.44 33.72
CA ASP A 89 1.55 7.64 35.04
C ASP A 89 0.53 6.48 35.18
N THR A 90 0.64 5.53 36.09
CA THR A 90 0.03 5.63 37.42
C THR A 90 0.39 4.32 38.15
N MET A 91 1.11 4.37 39.27
CA MET A 91 0.99 3.34 40.30
C MET A 91 0.60 4.04 41.61
N GLU A 92 -0.71 4.04 41.76
CA GLU A 92 -1.58 4.19 42.93
C GLU A 92 -0.88 4.33 44.29
N GLU A 93 -1.03 5.54 44.83
CA GLU A 93 -0.99 5.86 46.25
C GLU A 93 -2.30 5.40 46.89
N GLU A 94 -2.34 4.20 47.48
CA GLU A 94 -3.38 3.85 48.46
C GLU A 94 -2.90 4.22 49.87
N ILE A 95 -3.39 5.36 50.36
CA ILE A 95 -3.43 5.70 51.79
C ILE A 95 -4.87 5.59 52.32
N ASN A 96 -4.96 4.98 53.51
CA ASN A 96 -6.02 4.95 54.51
C ASN A 96 -7.17 3.92 54.39
N THR A 97 -7.11 2.92 55.28
CA THR A 97 -7.90 2.92 56.52
C THR A 97 -7.15 2.21 57.64
#